data_AF-A0A4U0RHW8-F1
#
_entry.id   AF-A0A4U0RHW8-F1
#
_cell.length_a   1.000
_cell.length_b   1.000
_cell.length_c   1.000
_cell.angle_alpha   90.00
_cell.angle_beta   90.00
_cell.angle_gamma   90.00
#
_symmetry.space_group_name_H-M   'P 1'
#
loop_
_entity.id
_entity.type
_entity.pdbx_description
1 polymer ?
#
loop_
_entity_poly.entity_id
_entity_poly.type
_entity_poly.pdbx_seq_one_letter_code
_entity_poly.pdbx_strand_id
1 'polypeptide(L)' 'MESIVFPWLGDLPDEQAYEFLGEVIEAANAAGTHTAFLQTLDALVVEWRDVQRSPDSLARSSP' A
#
# COMPACT_ATOMS: atom_id res chain seq x y z
N MET A 1 8.47 -11.17 4.03
CA MET A 1 7.15 -11.70 4.47
C MET A 1 6.41 -12.25 3.25
N GLU A 2 5.92 -13.49 3.23
CA GLU A 2 5.15 -14.00 2.06
C GLU A 2 3.64 -13.83 2.28
N SER A 3 2.97 -13.14 1.35
CA SER A 3 1.51 -12.91 1.38
C SER A 3 0.85 -13.47 0.13
N ILE A 4 -0.19 -14.30 0.32
CA ILE A 4 -0.97 -14.88 -0.80
C ILE A 4 -1.93 -13.84 -1.38
N VAL A 5 -2.44 -12.93 -0.53
CA VAL A 5 -3.41 -11.90 -0.93
C VAL A 5 -2.72 -10.75 -1.66
N PHE A 6 -1.48 -10.44 -1.25
CA PHE A 6 -0.67 -9.40 -1.86
C PHE A 6 0.70 -9.99 -2.23
N PRO A 7 0.84 -10.69 -3.36
CA PRO A 7 2.10 -11.36 -3.70
C PRO A 7 3.31 -10.41 -3.75
N TRP A 8 3.09 -9.17 -4.19
CA TRP A 8 4.11 -8.12 -4.31
C TRP A 8 4.64 -7.61 -2.96
N LEU A 9 3.94 -7.87 -1.85
CA LEU A 9 4.43 -7.52 -0.50
C LEU A 9 5.70 -8.29 -0.15
N GLY A 10 5.91 -9.47 -0.75
CA GLY A 10 7.13 -10.26 -0.57
C GLY A 10 8.37 -9.66 -1.23
N ASP A 11 8.17 -8.78 -2.21
CA ASP A 11 9.25 -8.11 -2.96
C ASP A 11 9.65 -6.77 -2.30
N LEU A 12 8.92 -6.33 -1.26
CA LEU A 12 9.19 -5.08 -0.56
C LEU A 12 10.15 -5.26 0.62
N PRO A 13 10.94 -4.23 0.96
CA PRO A 13 11.64 -4.17 2.25
C PRO A 13 10.64 -4.24 3.41
N ASP A 14 11.03 -4.90 4.50
CA ASP A 14 10.15 -5.14 5.64
C ASP A 14 9.50 -3.85 6.18
N GLU A 15 10.22 -2.73 6.25
CA GLU A 15 9.68 -1.45 6.71
C GLU A 15 8.48 -0.98 5.87
N GLN A 16 8.60 -1.01 4.54
CA GLN A 16 7.53 -0.62 3.62
C GLN A 16 6.36 -1.61 3.67
N ALA A 17 6.66 -2.90 3.87
CA ALA A 17 5.64 -3.91 4.07
C ALA A 17 4.82 -3.64 5.35
N TYR A 18 5.48 -3.24 6.46
CA TYR A 18 4.80 -2.89 7.70
C TYR A 18 4.00 -1.58 7.58
N GLU A 19 4.49 -0.58 6.85
CA GLU A 19 3.75 0.66 6.60
C GLU A 19 2.44 0.38 5.86
N PHE A 20 2.49 -0.36 4.75
CA PHE A 20 1.28 -0.76 4.01
C PHE A 20 0.29 -1.51 4.91
N LEU A 21 0.77 -2.48 5.71
CA LEU A 21 -0.10 -3.22 6.61
C LEU A 21 -0.72 -2.33 7.69
N GLY A 22 0.00 -1.31 8.16
CA GLY A 22 -0.53 -0.29 9.06
C GLY A 22 -1.68 0.48 8.44
N GLU A 23 -1.51 0.96 7.22
CA GLU A 23 -2.55 1.71 6.48
C GLU A 23 -3.79 0.84 6.19
N VAL A 24 -3.61 -0.46 5.90
CA VAL A 24 -4.73 -1.41 5.77
C VAL A 24 -5.52 -1.52 7.07
N ILE A 25 -4.85 -1.60 8.22
CA ILE A 25 -5.49 -1.68 9.53
C ILE A 25 -6.25 -0.38 9.85
N GLU A 26 -5.67 0.78 9.56
CA GLU A 26 -6.33 2.07 9.73
C GLU A 26 -7.57 2.20 8.85
N ALA A 27 -7.48 1.80 7.58
CA ALA A 27 -8.61 1.76 6.67
C ALA A 27 -9.73 0.85 7.16
N ALA A 28 -9.39 -0.33 7.69
CA ALA A 28 -10.37 -1.26 8.27
C ALA A 28 -11.09 -0.65 9.48
N ASN A 29 -10.36 0.02 10.36
CA ASN A 29 -10.94 0.68 11.54
C ASN A 29 -11.83 1.88 11.15
N ALA A 30 -11.47 2.63 10.10
CA ALA A 30 -12.20 3.81 9.67
C ALA A 30 -13.48 3.49 8.85
N ALA A 31 -13.48 2.39 8.09
CA ALA A 31 -14.50 2.13 7.08
C ALA A 31 -15.93 1.93 7.62
N GLY A 32 -16.10 1.56 8.89
CA GLY A 32 -17.40 1.37 9.56
C GLY A 32 -18.29 0.23 8.98
N THR A 33 -18.03 -0.22 7.75
CA THR A 33 -18.70 -1.31 7.05
C THR A 33 -17.68 -2.08 6.21
N HIS A 34 -17.97 -3.36 5.95
CA HIS A 34 -17.11 -4.21 5.13
C HIS A 34 -16.96 -3.69 3.70
N THR A 35 -18.05 -3.24 3.07
CA THR A 35 -18.02 -2.74 1.69
C THR A 35 -17.16 -1.49 1.54
N ALA A 36 -17.28 -0.54 2.48
CA ALA A 36 -16.44 0.65 2.48
C ALA A 36 -14.96 0.30 2.68
N PHE A 37 -14.66 -0.70 3.52
CA PHE A 37 -13.29 -1.15 3.71
C PHE A 37 -12.71 -1.71 2.41
N LEU A 38 -13.46 -2.54 1.70
CA LEU A 38 -13.00 -3.11 0.42
C LEU A 38 -12.75 -2.03 -0.63
N GLN A 39 -13.59 -0.99 -0.68
CA GLN A 39 -13.39 0.15 -1.59
C GLN A 39 -12.11 0.93 -1.22
N THR A 40 -11.90 1.20 0.07
CA THR A 40 -10.68 1.87 0.54
C THR A 40 -9.43 1.03 0.30
N LEU A 41 -9.51 -0.28 0.54
CA LEU A 41 -8.40 -1.21 0.31
C LEU A 41 -8.00 -1.27 -1.17
N ASP A 42 -8.97 -1.28 -2.08
CA ASP A 42 -8.70 -1.26 -3.52
C ASP A 42 -7.95 0.01 -3.93
N ALA A 43 -8.40 1.18 -3.45
CA ALA A 43 -7.71 2.44 -3.68
C ALA A 43 -6.27 2.45 -3.12
N LEU A 44 -6.09 1.95 -1.89
CA LEU A 44 -4.80 1.88 -1.22
C LEU A 44 -3.79 1.01 -1.98
N VAL A 45 -4.23 -0.15 -2.48
CA VAL A 45 -3.39 -1.05 -3.26
C VAL A 45 -2.96 -0.42 -4.59
N VAL A 46 -3.85 0.34 -5.24
CA VAL A 46 -3.52 1.07 -6.48
C VAL A 46 -2.46 2.14 -6.19
N GLU A 47 -2.66 2.95 -5.15
CA GLU A 47 -1.72 3.99 -4.74
C GLU A 47 -0.33 3.43 -4.45
N TRP A 48 -0.24 2.41 -3.59
CA TRP A 48 1.03 1.76 -3.25
C TRP A 48 1.74 1.20 -4.46
N ARG A 49 1.01 0.52 -5.35
CA ARG A 49 1.60 -0.02 -6.57
C ARG A 49 2.17 1.08 -7.47
N ASP A 50 1.51 2.23 -7.55
CA ASP A 50 1.92 3.33 -8.40
C ASP A 50 3.10 4.13 -7.81
N VAL A 51 3.16 4.27 -6.47
CA VAL A 51 4.33 4.79 -5.73
C VAL A 51 5.55 3.91 -5.98
N GLN A 52 5.40 2.59 -5.86
CA GLN A 52 6.50 1.63 -6.07
C GLN A 52 6.98 1.58 -7.53
N ARG A 53 6.09 1.83 -8.49
CA ARG A 53 6.43 1.89 -9.92
C ARG A 53 7.09 3.21 -10.34
N SER A 54 7.07 4.23 -9.48
CA SER A 54 7.67 5.55 -9.75
C SER A 54 8.86 5.84 -8.83
N PRO A 55 9.97 5.07 -8.86
CA PRO A 55 11.19 5.47 -8.18
C PRO A 55 11.80 6.76 -8.78
N ASP A 56 11.37 7.18 -9.98
CA ASP A 56 11.93 8.32 -10.74
C ASP A 56 11.40 9.72 -10.36
N SER A 57 10.37 9.84 -9.52
CA SER A 57 9.84 11.16 -9.14
C SER A 57 10.70 11.89 -8.10
N LEU A 58 11.64 11.20 -7.44
CA LEU A 58 12.62 11.81 -6.53
C LEU A 58 13.88 12.33 -7.24
N ALA A 59 14.16 11.87 -8.47
CA ALA A 59 15.36 12.29 -9.22
C ALA A 59 15.18 13.60 -10.03
N ARG A 60 13.93 14.07 -10.21
CA ARG A 60 13.63 15.29 -10.99
C ARG A 60 13.50 16.58 -10.17
N SER A 61 13.77 16.50 -8.87
CA SER A 61 13.75 17.64 -7.94
C SER A 61 15.15 17.91 -7.36
N SER A 62 16.18 17.94 -8.20
CA SER A 62 17.44 18.61 -7.88
C SER A 62 17.56 19.88 -8.74
N PRO A 63 17.74 21.07 -8.12
CA PRO A 63 17.94 22.32 -8.84
C PRO A 63 19.28 22.37 -9.59
#